data_AF-A0A829HAL4-F1
#
_entry.id   AF-A0A829HAL4-F1
#
_cell.length_a   1.000
_cell.length_b   1.000
_cell.length_c   1.000
_cell.angle_alpha   90.00
_cell.angle_beta   90.00
_cell.angle_gamma   90.00
#
_symmetry.space_group_name_H-M   'P 1'
#
loop_
_entity.id
_entity.type
_entity.pdbx_description
1 polymer ?
#
loop_
_entity_poly.entity_id
_entity_poly.type
_entity_poly.pdbx_seq_one_letter_code
_entity_poly.pdbx_strand_id
1 'polypeptide(L)'
;MLSLYIWPAFVILFLFASFCCLLYSLSIRYKFNLHDRLLTKIFKDSLRNPYRFKETDNYQIASLSREFKFSTFMGLGSYFIGMVLFLQRLNVSLKQANTSSIFVTILFMSVGILCLILAQIIDRKKMILQMKAYQSLKSREDRNLLFHDFFESNKPNASVRRNQINIIGLLFLLAMLFCVLMYFNTVASAFF
;
A
#
# COMPACT_ATOMS: atom_id res chain seq x y z
N MET A 1 35.72 -4.31 -5.20
CA MET A 1 35.13 -3.07 -5.74
C MET A 1 33.82 -3.28 -6.50
N LEU A 2 33.64 -4.33 -7.33
CA LEU A 2 32.37 -4.57 -8.06
C LEU A 2 31.13 -4.72 -7.15
N SER A 3 31.28 -5.37 -5.99
CA SER A 3 30.20 -5.64 -5.02
C SER A 3 29.49 -4.39 -4.49
N LEU A 4 30.21 -3.27 -4.29
CA LEU A 4 29.66 -2.06 -3.66
C LEU A 4 28.65 -1.31 -4.55
N TYR A 5 28.81 -1.37 -5.87
CA TYR A 5 27.96 -0.65 -6.83
C TYR A 5 26.75 -1.45 -7.30
N ILE A 6 26.72 -2.75 -7.03
CA ILE A 6 25.63 -3.65 -7.45
C ILE A 6 24.36 -3.42 -6.62
N TRP A 7 24.50 -3.22 -5.30
CA TRP A 7 23.35 -3.06 -4.42
C TRP A 7 22.50 -1.80 -4.70
N PRO A 8 23.10 -0.61 -4.94
CA PRO A 8 22.33 0.58 -5.34
C PRO A 8 21.58 0.38 -6.66
N ALA A 9 22.16 -0.35 -7.63
CA ALA A 9 21.49 -0.64 -8.90
C ALA A 9 20.23 -1.49 -8.69
N PHE A 10 20.28 -2.51 -7.81
CA PHE A 10 19.09 -3.29 -7.44
C PHE A 10 18.04 -2.46 -6.68
N VAL A 11 18.47 -1.52 -5.81
CA VAL A 11 17.54 -0.59 -5.13
C VAL A 11 16.75 0.22 -6.16
N ILE A 12 17.42 0.78 -7.18
CA ILE A 12 16.77 1.54 -8.25
C ILE A 12 15.82 0.65 -9.06
N LEU A 13 16.26 -0.56 -9.41
CA LEU A 13 15.47 -1.51 -10.20
C LEU A 13 14.18 -1.92 -9.47
N PHE A 14 14.25 -2.25 -8.18
CA PHE A 14 13.07 -2.62 -7.39
C PHE A 14 12.14 -1.42 -7.12
N LEU A 15 12.69 -0.20 -6.97
CA LEU A 15 11.88 1.02 -6.93
C LEU A 15 11.13 1.22 -8.24
N PHE A 16 11.80 1.05 -9.37
CA PHE A 16 11.16 1.16 -10.69
C PHE A 16 10.07 0.11 -10.89
N ALA A 17 10.33 -1.16 -10.51
CA ALA A 17 9.32 -2.22 -10.56
C ALA A 17 8.09 -1.91 -9.68
N SER A 18 8.30 -1.41 -8.46
CA SER A 18 7.22 -0.96 -7.58
C SER A 18 6.42 0.19 -8.20
N PHE A 19 7.11 1.15 -8.83
CA PHE A 19 6.48 2.26 -9.52
C PHE A 19 5.65 1.80 -10.73
N CYS A 20 6.11 0.82 -11.50
CA CYS A 20 5.33 0.20 -12.57
C CYS A 20 4.05 -0.45 -12.04
N CYS A 21 4.11 -1.13 -10.89
CA CYS A 21 2.90 -1.67 -10.24
C CYS A 21 1.93 -0.55 -9.82
N LEU A 22 2.44 0.57 -9.31
CA LEU A 22 1.63 1.74 -8.97
C LEU A 22 0.92 2.31 -10.21
N LEU A 23 1.64 2.52 -11.30
CA LEU A 23 1.08 3.01 -12.56
C LEU A 23 0.01 2.04 -13.09
N TYR A 24 0.28 0.74 -13.08
CA TYR A 24 -0.68 -0.25 -13.54
C TYR A 24 -1.94 -0.29 -12.66
N SER A 25 -1.77 -0.13 -11.35
CA SER A 25 -2.87 0.03 -10.39
C SER A 25 -3.73 1.27 -10.68
N LEU A 26 -3.11 2.39 -11.06
CA LEU A 26 -3.79 3.60 -11.52
C LEU A 26 -4.52 3.38 -12.84
N SER A 27 -3.92 2.65 -13.79
CA SER A 27 -4.55 2.31 -15.07
C SER A 27 -5.82 1.47 -14.88
N ILE A 28 -5.79 0.46 -14.00
CA ILE A 28 -7.00 -0.32 -13.64
C ILE A 28 -8.05 0.60 -13.02
N ARG A 29 -7.65 1.51 -12.14
CA ARG A 29 -8.57 2.46 -11.52
C ARG A 29 -9.27 3.32 -12.56
N TYR A 30 -8.53 3.85 -13.53
CA TYR A 30 -9.09 4.68 -14.60
C TYR A 30 -10.01 3.88 -15.51
N LYS A 31 -9.54 2.72 -16.00
CA LYS A 31 -10.30 1.86 -16.92
C LYS A 31 -11.66 1.41 -16.37
N PHE A 32 -11.73 1.09 -15.07
CA PHE A 32 -12.96 0.62 -14.43
C PHE A 32 -13.74 1.73 -13.72
N ASN A 33 -13.35 3.00 -13.89
CA ASN A 33 -13.95 4.15 -13.22
C ASN A 33 -14.18 3.92 -11.73
N LEU A 34 -13.18 3.35 -11.04
CA LEU A 34 -13.20 3.13 -9.60
C LEU A 34 -13.00 4.48 -8.89
N HIS A 35 -14.06 5.29 -8.87
CA HIS A 35 -14.11 6.69 -8.43
C HIS A 35 -14.15 6.82 -6.91
N ASP A 36 -13.04 6.50 -6.25
CA ASP A 36 -13.07 6.41 -4.79
C ASP A 36 -12.00 7.16 -4.01
N ARG A 37 -11.35 8.18 -4.60
CA ARG A 37 -10.15 8.75 -3.98
C ARG A 37 -9.90 10.26 -4.17
N LEU A 38 -10.93 11.07 -4.32
CA LEU A 38 -10.78 12.45 -3.82
C LEU A 38 -11.19 12.41 -2.36
N LEU A 39 -10.21 12.56 -1.46
CA LEU A 39 -10.41 12.58 0.01
C LEU A 39 -11.64 13.40 0.41
N THR A 40 -11.88 14.53 -0.26
CA THR A 40 -13.04 15.41 -0.07
C THR A 40 -14.40 14.80 -0.41
N LYS A 41 -14.49 13.86 -1.37
CA LYS A 41 -15.73 13.12 -1.71
C LYS A 41 -15.88 11.82 -0.91
N ILE A 42 -14.78 11.21 -0.45
CA ILE A 42 -14.79 10.00 0.39
C ILE A 42 -15.54 10.24 1.70
N PHE A 43 -15.45 11.44 2.29
CA PHE A 43 -16.11 11.72 3.57
C PHE A 43 -17.58 12.14 3.48
N LYS A 44 -18.08 12.53 2.30
CA LYS A 44 -19.39 13.22 2.22
C LYS A 44 -20.62 12.33 2.13
N ASP A 45 -20.59 11.15 1.49
CA ASP A 45 -21.81 10.32 1.35
C ASP A 45 -21.55 8.82 1.53
N SER A 46 -22.08 8.21 2.61
CA SER A 46 -22.12 6.76 2.81
C SER A 46 -23.15 6.07 1.90
N LEU A 47 -24.22 6.77 1.54
CA LEU A 47 -25.38 6.24 0.81
C LEU A 47 -25.18 6.10 -0.71
N ARG A 48 -24.16 6.73 -1.28
CA ARG A 48 -23.89 6.71 -2.74
C ARG A 48 -22.55 6.11 -3.13
N ASN A 49 -21.67 5.82 -2.16
CA ASN A 49 -20.37 5.23 -2.43
C ASN A 49 -20.37 3.71 -2.14
N PRO A 50 -20.15 2.84 -3.16
CA PRO A 50 -20.12 1.39 -2.96
C PRO A 50 -18.99 0.91 -2.03
N TYR A 51 -17.87 1.63 -1.93
CA TYR A 51 -16.77 1.32 -1.01
C TYR A 51 -17.04 1.74 0.44
N ARG A 52 -18.12 2.50 0.68
CA ARG A 52 -18.65 2.83 2.03
C ARG A 52 -19.94 2.08 2.36
N PHE A 53 -20.32 1.12 1.52
CA PHE A 53 -21.51 0.30 1.71
C PHE A 53 -21.50 -0.39 3.09
N LYS A 54 -22.60 -0.22 3.84
CA LYS A 54 -22.81 -0.67 5.23
C LYS A 54 -21.74 -0.22 6.24
N GLU A 55 -20.96 0.80 5.93
CA GLU A 55 -19.98 1.35 6.88
C GLU A 55 -20.68 2.02 8.07
N THR A 56 -21.90 2.55 7.91
CA THR A 56 -22.70 3.11 9.02
C THR A 56 -23.42 2.05 9.84
N ASP A 57 -23.87 0.98 9.18
CA ASP A 57 -24.81 0.02 9.79
C ASP A 57 -24.12 -1.22 10.33
N ASN A 58 -22.90 -1.53 9.85
CA ASN A 58 -22.13 -2.70 10.27
C ASN A 58 -20.83 -2.28 10.97
N TYR A 59 -20.79 -2.50 12.28
CA TYR A 59 -19.63 -2.20 13.13
C TYR A 59 -18.31 -2.82 12.62
N GLN A 60 -18.36 -4.05 12.07
CA GLN A 60 -17.16 -4.72 11.57
C GLN A 60 -16.58 -4.00 10.34
N ILE A 61 -17.44 -3.53 9.43
CA ILE A 61 -17.02 -2.79 8.23
C ILE A 61 -16.49 -1.40 8.61
N ALA A 62 -17.13 -0.74 9.58
CA ALA A 62 -16.67 0.52 10.15
C ALA A 62 -15.28 0.41 10.79
N SER A 63 -15.04 -0.63 11.60
CA SER A 63 -13.74 -0.86 12.26
C SER A 63 -12.64 -1.03 11.22
N LEU A 64 -12.84 -1.92 10.24
CA LEU A 64 -11.87 -2.17 9.17
C LEU A 64 -11.58 -0.90 8.35
N SER A 65 -12.58 -0.07 8.10
CA SER A 65 -12.37 1.20 7.38
C SER A 65 -11.52 2.20 8.18
N ARG A 66 -11.70 2.24 9.51
CA ARG A 66 -10.87 3.05 10.41
C ARG A 66 -9.43 2.53 10.46
N GLU A 67 -9.26 1.23 10.65
CA GLU A 67 -7.96 0.56 10.68
C GLU A 67 -7.22 0.74 9.36
N PHE A 68 -7.92 0.64 8.22
CA PHE A 68 -7.34 0.90 6.89
C PHE A 68 -6.78 2.31 6.78
N LYS A 69 -7.55 3.33 7.19
CA LYS A 69 -7.13 4.74 7.12
C LYS A 69 -5.91 4.99 8.00
N PHE A 70 -5.95 4.51 9.24
CA PHE A 70 -4.85 4.64 10.19
C PHE A 70 -3.58 3.94 9.69
N SER A 71 -3.70 2.68 9.26
CA SER A 71 -2.60 1.87 8.76
C SER A 71 -1.97 2.46 7.50
N THR A 72 -2.79 2.99 6.58
CA THR A 72 -2.29 3.67 5.38
C THR A 72 -1.55 4.97 5.71
N PHE A 73 -2.09 5.77 6.64
CA PHE A 73 -1.46 7.02 7.06
C PHE A 73 -0.11 6.76 7.73
N MET A 74 -0.07 5.85 8.70
CA MET A 74 1.17 5.44 9.38
C MET A 74 2.16 4.83 8.40
N GLY A 75 1.71 3.97 7.48
CA GLY A 75 2.54 3.32 6.49
C GLY A 75 3.21 4.29 5.51
N LEU A 76 2.43 5.21 4.93
CA LEU A 76 2.97 6.24 4.03
C LEU A 76 3.93 7.19 4.76
N GLY A 77 3.55 7.66 5.95
CA GLY A 77 4.37 8.58 6.74
C GLY A 77 5.73 7.98 7.11
N SER A 78 5.73 6.77 7.69
CA SER A 78 6.97 6.09 8.10
C SER A 78 7.84 5.69 6.91
N TYR A 79 7.25 5.21 5.81
CA TYR A 79 8.01 4.91 4.60
C TYR A 79 8.66 6.17 4.01
N PHE A 80 7.94 7.29 3.94
CA PHE A 80 8.47 8.56 3.45
C PHE A 80 9.64 9.07 4.32
N ILE A 81 9.49 9.03 5.64
CA ILE A 81 10.57 9.38 6.59
C ILE A 81 11.80 8.48 6.35
N GLY A 82 11.59 7.16 6.23
CA GLY A 82 12.65 6.19 5.97
C GLY A 82 13.40 6.47 4.65
N MET A 83 12.67 6.83 3.59
CA MET A 83 13.25 7.18 2.29
C MET A 83 14.06 8.48 2.33
N VAL A 84 13.58 9.53 3.00
CA VAL A 84 14.33 10.79 3.17
C VAL A 84 15.65 10.54 3.90
N LEU A 85 15.60 9.77 5.00
CA LEU A 85 16.80 9.41 5.76
C LEU A 85 17.77 8.55 4.93
N PHE A 86 17.26 7.66 4.07
CA PHE A 86 18.10 6.89 3.15
C PHE A 86 18.81 7.79 2.13
N LEU A 87 18.10 8.73 1.51
CA LEU A 87 18.68 9.67 0.55
C LEU A 87 19.73 10.58 1.19
N GLN A 88 19.48 11.08 2.41
CA GLN A 88 20.47 11.88 3.16
C GLN A 88 21.78 11.11 3.37
N ARG A 89 21.70 9.80 3.66
CA ARG A 89 22.88 8.95 3.86
C ARG A 89 23.61 8.61 2.57
N LEU A 90 22.92 8.55 1.43
CA LEU A 90 23.60 8.40 0.15
C LEU A 90 24.49 9.61 -0.16
N ASN A 91 24.09 10.80 0.27
CA ASN A 91 24.84 12.04 0.05
C ASN A 91 26.00 12.25 1.05
N VAL A 92 25.90 11.76 2.29
CA VAL A 92 26.97 11.87 3.28
C VAL A 92 28.01 10.77 3.04
N SER A 93 29.29 11.15 2.87
CA SER A 93 30.39 10.18 2.69
C SER A 93 30.39 9.11 3.79
N LEU A 94 30.47 7.85 3.38
CA LEU A 94 30.39 6.63 4.21
C LEU A 94 31.34 6.59 5.42
N LYS A 95 32.39 7.42 5.43
CA LYS A 95 33.40 7.51 6.51
C LYS A 95 32.86 8.03 7.85
N GLN A 96 31.65 8.60 7.88
CA GLN A 96 31.07 9.21 9.09
C GLN A 96 29.67 8.67 9.41
N ALA A 97 29.32 7.50 8.87
CA ALA A 97 28.01 6.91 9.03
C ALA A 97 27.85 6.31 10.44
N ASN A 98 27.01 6.93 11.27
CA ASN A 98 26.65 6.39 12.58
C ASN A 98 25.72 5.16 12.42
N THR A 99 26.14 4.01 12.92
CA THR A 99 25.42 2.72 12.86
C THR A 99 24.02 2.82 13.46
N SER A 100 23.86 3.56 14.57
CA SER A 100 22.55 3.80 15.20
C SER A 100 21.59 4.49 14.24
N SER A 101 22.09 5.41 13.41
CA SER A 101 21.28 6.14 12.45
C SER A 101 20.85 5.21 11.31
N ILE A 102 21.72 4.33 10.80
CA ILE A 102 21.38 3.37 9.74
C ILE A 102 20.24 2.46 10.19
N PHE A 103 20.32 1.95 11.43
CA PHE A 103 19.27 1.14 12.04
C PHE A 103 17.92 1.86 12.05
N VAL A 104 17.92 3.16 12.40
CA VAL A 104 16.70 3.99 12.38
C VAL A 104 16.07 4.08 10.98
N THR A 105 16.86 4.22 9.91
CA THR A 105 16.32 4.22 8.52
C THR A 105 15.64 2.90 8.18
N ILE A 106 16.31 1.79 8.46
CA ILE A 106 15.77 0.45 8.17
C ILE A 106 14.48 0.24 8.95
N LEU A 107 14.44 0.65 10.21
CA LEU A 107 13.28 0.52 11.08
C LEU A 107 12.07 1.32 10.56
N PHE A 108 12.27 2.57 10.14
CA PHE A 108 11.18 3.36 9.57
C PHE A 108 10.65 2.78 8.25
N MET A 109 11.55 2.31 7.38
CA MET A 109 11.14 1.69 6.12
C MET A 109 10.40 0.35 6.33
N SER A 110 10.87 -0.49 7.27
CA SER A 110 10.24 -1.78 7.56
C SER A 110 8.84 -1.60 8.16
N VAL A 111 8.70 -0.72 9.15
CA VAL A 111 7.41 -0.36 9.75
C VAL A 111 6.45 0.18 8.68
N GLY A 112 6.94 1.05 7.79
CA GLY A 112 6.13 1.59 6.70
C GLY A 112 5.60 0.52 5.75
N ILE A 113 6.48 -0.36 5.27
CA ILE A 113 6.09 -1.45 4.36
C ILE A 113 5.11 -2.40 5.06
N LEU A 114 5.35 -2.78 6.31
CA LEU A 114 4.45 -3.66 7.08
C LEU A 114 3.07 -3.03 7.27
N CYS A 115 3.00 -1.76 7.65
CA CYS A 115 1.73 -1.04 7.75
C CYS A 115 1.00 -1.00 6.40
N LEU A 116 1.71 -0.74 5.29
CA LEU A 116 1.08 -0.71 3.97
C LEU A 116 0.55 -2.09 3.53
N ILE A 117 1.26 -3.17 3.85
CA ILE A 117 0.79 -4.54 3.60
C ILE A 117 -0.48 -4.82 4.41
N LEU A 118 -0.47 -4.48 5.71
CA LEU A 118 -1.64 -4.62 6.57
C LEU A 118 -2.84 -3.83 6.02
N ALA A 119 -2.62 -2.59 5.56
CA ALA A 119 -3.66 -1.80 4.92
C ALA A 119 -4.26 -2.51 3.69
N GLN A 120 -3.45 -3.08 2.80
CA GLN A 120 -3.97 -3.83 1.64
C GLN A 120 -4.76 -5.09 2.05
N ILE A 121 -4.35 -5.77 3.13
CA ILE A 121 -5.07 -6.93 3.67
C ILE A 121 -6.43 -6.50 4.24
N ILE A 122 -6.46 -5.41 5.01
CA ILE A 122 -7.69 -4.84 5.59
C ILE A 122 -8.66 -4.42 4.47
N ASP A 123 -8.16 -3.75 3.42
CA ASP A 123 -8.98 -3.34 2.27
C ASP A 123 -9.60 -4.55 1.56
N ARG A 124 -8.84 -5.65 1.40
CA ARG A 124 -9.36 -6.91 0.87
C ARG A 124 -10.48 -7.48 1.72
N LYS A 125 -10.26 -7.57 3.04
CA LYS A 125 -11.25 -8.11 3.99
C LYS A 125 -12.52 -7.27 3.99
N LYS A 126 -12.37 -5.94 4.01
CA LYS A 126 -13.49 -4.99 3.91
C LYS A 126 -14.30 -5.22 2.64
N MET A 127 -13.66 -5.29 1.47
CA MET A 127 -14.34 -5.52 0.20
C MET A 127 -15.10 -6.85 0.17
N ILE A 128 -14.53 -7.94 0.71
CA ILE A 128 -15.21 -9.24 0.78
C ILE A 128 -16.46 -9.16 1.66
N LEU A 129 -16.38 -8.49 2.82
CA LEU A 129 -17.54 -8.33 3.70
C LEU A 129 -18.64 -7.49 3.05
N GLN A 130 -18.28 -6.44 2.30
CA GLN A 130 -19.23 -5.62 1.55
C GLN A 130 -19.92 -6.44 0.45
N MET A 131 -19.19 -7.28 -0.28
CA MET A 131 -19.78 -8.19 -1.27
C MET A 131 -20.73 -9.22 -0.64
N LYS A 132 -20.33 -9.84 0.49
CA LYS A 132 -21.20 -10.78 1.21
C LYS A 132 -22.48 -10.10 1.71
N ALA A 133 -22.35 -8.89 2.25
CA ALA A 133 -23.47 -8.10 2.72
C ALA A 133 -24.41 -7.63 1.59
N TYR A 134 -23.87 -7.44 0.39
CA TYR A 134 -24.66 -7.17 -0.81
C TYR A 134 -25.41 -8.42 -1.27
N GLN A 135 -24.73 -9.58 -1.34
CA GLN A 135 -25.35 -10.84 -1.75
C GLN A 135 -26.52 -11.27 -0.84
N SER A 136 -26.40 -11.07 0.48
CA SER A 136 -27.48 -11.39 1.42
C SER A 136 -28.69 -10.47 1.34
N LEU A 137 -28.53 -9.25 0.82
CA LEU A 137 -29.63 -8.33 0.53
C LEU A 137 -30.25 -8.60 -0.83
N LYS A 138 -29.43 -8.93 -1.84
CA LYS A 138 -29.89 -9.36 -3.17
C LYS A 138 -30.85 -10.54 -3.09
N SER A 139 -30.60 -11.49 -2.18
CA SER A 139 -31.47 -12.66 -2.00
C SER A 139 -32.82 -12.35 -1.33
N ARG A 140 -33.04 -11.14 -0.81
CA ARG A 140 -34.24 -10.73 -0.07
C ARG A 140 -35.19 -9.81 -0.85
N GLU A 141 -35.22 -9.91 -2.18
CA GLU A 141 -36.17 -9.19 -3.08
C GLU A 141 -36.05 -7.66 -3.23
N ASP A 142 -35.13 -6.97 -2.55
CA ASP A 142 -34.94 -5.52 -2.75
C ASP A 142 -34.09 -5.21 -4.00
N ARG A 143 -34.76 -5.14 -5.16
CA ARG A 143 -34.16 -4.76 -6.45
C ARG A 143 -33.79 -3.26 -6.58
N ASN A 144 -34.12 -2.44 -5.58
CA ASN A 144 -33.88 -0.98 -5.60
C ASN A 144 -32.57 -0.56 -4.91
N LEU A 145 -31.58 -1.45 -4.80
CA LEU A 145 -30.29 -1.10 -4.22
C LEU A 145 -29.50 -0.22 -5.20
N LEU A 146 -29.24 1.03 -4.79
CA LEU A 146 -28.42 2.05 -5.48
C LEU A 146 -27.01 1.59 -5.93
N PHE A 147 -26.57 0.40 -5.53
CA PHE A 147 -25.23 -0.14 -5.74
C PHE A 147 -25.16 -1.35 -6.69
N HIS A 148 -26.27 -1.73 -7.31
CA HIS A 148 -26.37 -2.87 -8.22
C HIS A 148 -25.29 -2.82 -9.32
N ASP A 149 -25.14 -1.67 -9.99
CA ASP A 149 -24.16 -1.43 -11.06
C ASP A 149 -22.69 -1.54 -10.64
N PHE A 150 -22.40 -1.54 -9.34
CA PHE A 150 -21.06 -1.78 -8.84
C PHE A 150 -20.85 -3.26 -8.56
N PHE A 151 -21.65 -3.85 -7.68
CA PHE A 151 -21.43 -5.22 -7.19
C PHE A 151 -21.73 -6.31 -8.22
N GLU A 152 -22.59 -6.03 -9.21
CA GLU A 152 -22.91 -6.98 -10.28
C GLU A 152 -22.01 -6.84 -11.52
N SER A 153 -21.22 -5.77 -11.56
CA SER A 153 -20.30 -5.51 -12.66
C SER A 153 -18.94 -6.17 -12.46
N ASN A 154 -18.02 -5.98 -13.40
CA ASN A 154 -16.61 -6.39 -13.27
C ASN A 154 -15.79 -5.53 -12.29
N LYS A 155 -16.36 -4.45 -11.72
CA LYS A 155 -15.67 -3.50 -10.83
C LYS A 155 -15.15 -4.12 -9.51
N PRO A 156 -15.85 -5.03 -8.82
CA PRO A 156 -15.37 -5.64 -7.58
C PRO A 156 -14.15 -6.54 -7.85
N ASN A 157 -14.20 -7.31 -8.95
CA ASN A 157 -13.08 -8.12 -9.42
C ASN A 157 -11.88 -7.23 -9.80
N ALA A 158 -12.11 -6.14 -10.53
CA ALA A 158 -11.07 -5.16 -10.85
C ALA A 158 -10.44 -4.54 -9.59
N SER A 159 -11.24 -4.27 -8.56
CA SER A 159 -10.75 -3.74 -7.28
C SER A 159 -9.90 -4.76 -6.51
N VAL A 160 -10.29 -6.04 -6.52
CA VAL A 160 -9.47 -7.13 -5.93
C VAL A 160 -8.15 -7.29 -6.69
N ARG A 161 -8.20 -7.28 -8.02
CA ARG A 161 -7.01 -7.34 -8.88
C ARG A 161 -6.07 -6.15 -8.63
N ARG A 162 -6.62 -4.94 -8.51
CA ARG A 162 -5.86 -3.73 -8.14
C ARG A 162 -5.14 -3.92 -6.80
N ASN A 163 -5.82 -4.48 -5.81
CA ASN A 163 -5.23 -4.73 -4.50
C ASN A 163 -4.09 -5.77 -4.56
N GLN A 164 -4.24 -6.83 -5.36
CA GLN A 164 -3.17 -7.80 -5.59
C GLN A 164 -1.93 -7.15 -6.21
N ILE A 165 -2.11 -6.27 -7.19
CA ILE A 165 -0.99 -5.53 -7.82
C ILE A 165 -0.31 -4.61 -6.81
N ASN A 166 -1.07 -3.95 -5.94
CA ASN A 166 -0.48 -3.14 -4.87
C ASN A 166 0.35 -3.99 -3.90
N ILE A 167 -0.12 -5.20 -3.55
CA ILE A 167 0.65 -6.14 -2.71
C ILE A 167 1.96 -6.54 -3.42
N ILE A 168 1.91 -6.84 -4.72
CA ILE A 168 3.11 -7.15 -5.51
C ILE A 168 4.08 -5.94 -5.52
N GLY A 169 3.55 -4.72 -5.71
CA GLY A 169 4.34 -3.50 -5.63
C GLY A 169 5.02 -3.31 -4.27
N LEU A 170 4.34 -3.68 -3.18
CA LEU A 170 4.91 -3.64 -1.82
C LEU A 170 5.97 -4.73 -1.59
N LEU A 171 5.83 -5.91 -2.22
CA LEU A 171 6.87 -6.94 -2.20
C LEU A 171 8.16 -6.45 -2.88
N PHE A 172 8.06 -5.68 -3.96
CA PHE A 172 9.23 -5.03 -4.55
C PHE A 172 9.87 -4.00 -3.62
N LEU A 173 9.08 -3.25 -2.84
CA LEU A 173 9.64 -2.37 -1.81
C LEU A 173 10.33 -3.14 -0.68
N LEU A 174 9.82 -4.31 -0.32
CA LEU A 174 10.46 -5.20 0.65
C LEU A 174 11.79 -5.74 0.11
N ALA A 175 11.84 -6.13 -1.17
CA ALA A 175 13.07 -6.53 -1.83
C ALA A 175 14.09 -5.38 -1.90
N MET A 176 13.62 -4.15 -2.15
CA MET A 176 14.44 -2.94 -2.08
C MET A 176 15.04 -2.74 -0.68
N LEU A 177 14.23 -2.89 0.38
CA LEU A 177 14.72 -2.81 1.77
C LEU A 177 15.83 -3.84 2.04
N PHE A 178 15.68 -5.06 1.52
CA PHE A 178 16.72 -6.08 1.59
C PHE A 178 18.02 -5.64 0.89
N CYS A 179 17.93 -5.04 -0.30
CA CYS A 179 19.11 -4.49 -0.99
C CYS A 179 19.76 -3.35 -0.20
N VAL A 180 18.97 -2.49 0.45
CA VAL A 180 19.49 -1.42 1.33
C VAL A 180 20.25 -2.01 2.53
N LEU A 181 19.72 -3.07 3.14
CA LEU A 181 20.40 -3.81 4.20
C LEU A 181 21.75 -4.36 3.75
N MET A 182 21.76 -5.04 2.60
CA MET A 182 22.99 -5.62 2.04
C MET A 182 24.01 -4.56 1.65
N TYR A 183 23.58 -3.42 1.12
CA TYR A 183 24.45 -2.27 0.86
C TYR A 183 25.16 -1.81 2.13
N PHE A 184 24.43 -1.57 3.22
CA PHE A 184 25.06 -1.13 4.47
C PHE A 184 25.98 -2.18 5.09
N ASN A 185 25.63 -3.47 5.00
CA ASN A 185 26.50 -4.55 5.47
C ASN A 185 27.81 -4.62 4.68
N THR A 186 27.75 -4.54 3.34
CA THR A 186 28.95 -4.57 2.49
C THR A 186 29.85 -3.35 2.71
N VAL A 187 29.25 -2.17 2.90
CA VAL A 187 29.98 -0.96 3.29
C VAL A 187 30.68 -1.18 4.63
N ALA A 188 29.97 -1.64 5.66
CA ALA A 188 30.55 -1.85 6.99
C ALA A 188 31.72 -2.85 6.97
N SER A 189 31.60 -3.94 6.20
CA SER A 189 32.68 -4.93 6.03
C SER A 189 33.90 -4.43 5.25
N ALA A 190 33.81 -3.31 4.53
CA ALA A 190 34.92 -2.74 3.78
C ALA A 190 35.79 -1.78 4.64
N PHE A 191 35.33 -1.43 5.83
CA PHE A 191 36.02 -0.52 6.77
C PHE A 191 36.66 -1.23 7.98
N PHE A 192 36.47 -2.55 8.11
CA PHE A 192 37.15 -3.44 9.05
C PHE A 192 38.07 -4.38 8.27
#